data_AF-A0A3B9TZW1-F1
#
_entry.id   AF-A0A3B9TZW1-F1
#
_cell.length_a   1.000
_cell.length_b   1.000
_cell.length_c   1.000
_cell.angle_alpha   90.00
_cell.angle_beta   90.00
_cell.angle_gamma   90.00
#
_symmetry.space_group_name_H-M   'P 1'
#
loop_
_entity.id
_entity.type
_entity.pdbx_description
1 polymer ?
#
loop_
_entity_poly.entity_id
_entity_poly.type
_entity_poly.pdbx_seq_one_letter_code
_entity_poly.pdbx_strand_id
1 'polypeptide(L)' 'MTIRKSYRFLTGPDDAGFCQKVSDALAEGYVLYGDPVMASCNGEIVCGQAVILPGIIPGVRQDEAHGEDD' A
#
# COMPACT_ATOMS: atom_id res chain seq x y z
N MET A 1 -15.49 -15.33 -5.52
CA MET A 1 -14.91 -13.97 -5.74
C MET A 1 -14.30 -13.51 -4.43
N THR A 2 -12.98 -13.44 -4.33
CA THR A 2 -12.30 -12.99 -3.11
C THR A 2 -12.40 -11.47 -3.03
N ILE A 3 -12.97 -10.95 -1.95
CA ILE A 3 -13.03 -9.50 -1.71
C ILE A 3 -11.61 -9.02 -1.39
N ARG A 4 -11.06 -8.19 -2.28
CA ARG A 4 -9.76 -7.53 -2.09
C ARG A 4 -9.87 -6.49 -0.98
N LYS A 5 -8.93 -6.50 -0.03
CA LYS A 5 -8.90 -5.53 1.07
C LYS A 5 -8.45 -4.17 0.56
N SER A 6 -9.20 -3.11 0.86
CA SER A 6 -8.85 -1.74 0.46
C SER A 6 -7.66 -1.16 1.22
N TYR A 7 -7.31 -1.73 2.37
CA TYR A 7 -6.15 -1.37 3.15
C TYR A 7 -5.33 -2.61 3.47
N ARG A 8 -4.00 -2.50 3.40
CA ARG A 8 -3.05 -3.50 3.88
C ARG A 8 -1.94 -2.80 4.64
N PHE A 9 -1.58 -3.34 5.80
CA PHE A 9 -0.36 -2.98 6.52
C PHE A 9 0.66 -4.08 6.29
N LEU A 10 1.63 -3.82 5.41
CA LEU A 10 2.68 -4.77 5.07
C LEU A 10 3.78 -4.66 6.11
N THR A 11 4.25 -5.80 6.64
CA THR A 11 5.39 -5.84 7.55
C THR A 11 6.38 -6.93 7.12
N GLY A 12 7.64 -6.79 7.51
CA GLY A 12 8.69 -7.78 7.26
C GLY A 12 10.06 -7.29 7.73
N PRO A 13 11.09 -8.15 7.72
CA PRO A 13 12.46 -7.73 8.00
C PRO A 13 12.93 -6.64 7.04
N ASP A 14 13.93 -5.85 7.44
CA ASP A 14 14.60 -4.88 6.57
C ASP A 14 15.48 -5.61 5.52
N ASP A 15 14.83 -6.20 4.52
CA ASP A 15 15.46 -6.97 3.46
C ASP A 15 14.77 -6.79 2.09
N ALA A 16 15.37 -7.40 1.06
CA ALA A 16 14.83 -7.37 -0.30
C ALA A 16 13.42 -8.01 -0.42
N GLY A 17 13.08 -8.94 0.47
CA GLY A 17 11.76 -9.57 0.50
C GLY A 17 10.66 -8.58 0.91
N PHE A 18 10.95 -7.68 1.84
CA PHE A 18 10.04 -6.58 2.17
C PHE A 18 9.89 -5.59 1.00
N CYS A 19 10.99 -5.21 0.35
CA CYS A 19 10.96 -4.36 -0.85
C CYS A 19 10.11 -4.97 -1.97
N GLN A 20 10.24 -6.27 -2.23
CA GLN A 20 9.42 -6.97 -3.23
C GLN A 20 7.94 -6.97 -2.84
N LYS A 21 7.62 -7.24 -1.56
CA LYS A 21 6.24 -7.24 -1.06
C LYS A 21 5.52 -5.90 -1.26
N VAL A 22 6.23 -4.79 -1.05
CA VAL A 22 5.69 -3.44 -1.32
C VAL A 22 5.54 -3.23 -2.83
N SER A 23 6.54 -3.60 -3.62
CA SER A 23 6.52 -3.49 -5.09
C SER A 23 5.35 -4.26 -5.72
N ASP A 24 5.07 -5.46 -5.23
CA ASP A 24 3.95 -6.29 -5.69
C ASP A 24 2.61 -5.62 -5.40
N ALA A 25 2.44 -5.05 -4.20
CA ALA A 25 1.22 -4.31 -3.88
C ALA A 25 1.03 -3.08 -4.77
N LEU A 26 2.12 -2.36 -5.08
CA LEU A 26 2.06 -1.25 -6.02
C LEU A 26 1.67 -1.71 -7.43
N ALA A 27 2.22 -2.84 -7.90
CA ALA A 27 1.85 -3.44 -9.18
C ALA A 27 0.39 -3.91 -9.23
N GLU A 28 -0.18 -4.31 -8.09
CA GLU A 28 -1.61 -4.62 -7.94
C GLU A 28 -2.50 -3.35 -7.91
N GLY A 29 -1.93 -2.16 -8.03
CA GLY A 29 -2.65 -0.88 -8.04
C GLY A 29 -2.97 -0.34 -6.65
N TYR A 30 -2.30 -0.82 -5.59
CA TYR A 30 -2.29 -0.08 -4.33
C TYR A 30 -1.39 1.17 -4.45
N VAL A 31 -1.60 2.14 -3.57
CA VAL A 31 -0.75 3.32 -3.40
C VAL A 31 -0.23 3.38 -1.96
N LEU A 32 0.95 3.98 -1.77
CA LEU A 32 1.52 4.18 -0.44
C LEU A 32 0.63 5.12 0.39
N TYR A 33 0.47 4.81 1.66
CA TYR A 33 -0.23 5.66 2.62
C TYR A 33 0.70 6.03 3.76
N GLY A 34 1.07 7.31 3.83
CA GLY A 34 2.00 7.83 4.84
C GLY A 34 3.41 7.27 4.74
N ASP A 35 4.21 7.62 5.74
CA ASP A 35 5.62 7.23 5.82
C ASP A 35 5.78 5.78 6.32
N PRO A 36 6.86 5.08 5.90
CA PRO A 36 7.19 3.78 6.44
C PRO A 36 7.56 3.86 7.92
N VAL A 37 7.36 2.75 8.63
CA VAL A 37 7.74 2.59 10.03
C VAL A 37 8.85 1.56 10.13
N MET A 38 9.84 1.80 10.99
CA MET A 38 10.85 0.81 11.36
C MET A 38 10.85 0.63 12.87
N ALA A 39 10.95 -0.62 13.33
CA ALA A 39 11.04 -0.96 14.74
C ALA A 39 12.04 -2.08 14.97
N SER A 40 12.73 -2.07 16.11
CA SER A 40 13.51 -3.22 16.56
C SER A 40 12.60 -4.20 17.30
N CYS A 41 12.48 -5.43 16.79
CA CYS A 41 11.71 -6.52 17.38
C CYS A 41 12.65 -7.71 17.60
N ASN A 42 12.88 -8.10 18.85
CA ASN A 42 13.73 -9.25 19.21
C ASN A 42 15.16 -9.20 18.60
N GLY A 43 15.72 -8.01 18.44
CA GLY A 43 17.07 -7.83 17.88
C GLY A 43 17.12 -7.72 16.35
N GLU A 44 15.98 -7.86 15.67
CA GLU A 44 15.87 -7.64 14.22
C GLU A 44 15.20 -6.30 13.92
N ILE A 45 15.55 -5.67 12.80
CA ILE A 45 14.83 -4.51 12.29
C ILE A 45 13.68 -4.99 11.43
N VAL A 46 12.48 -4.55 11.77
CA VAL A 46 11.24 -4.84 11.05
C VAL A 46 10.71 -3.55 10.46
N CYS A 47 10.45 -3.58 9.17
CA CYS A 47 9.84 -2.51 8.40
C CYS A 47 8.32 -2.72 8.29
N GLY A 48 7.59 -1.61 8.22
CA GLY A 48 6.15 -1.55 8.04
C GLY A 48 5.77 -0.48 7.03
N GLN A 49 4.85 -0.80 6.11
CA GLN A 49 4.31 0.15 5.14
C GLN A 49 2.80 -0.07 4.96
N ALA A 50 2.03 0.99 5.17
CA ALA A 50 0.61 1.00 4.83
C ALA A 50 0.42 1.25 3.33
N VAL A 51 -0.50 0.49 2.72
CA VAL A 51 -0.93 0.69 1.34
C VAL A 51 -2.45 0.66 1.24
N ILE A 52 -3.01 1.52 0.39
CA ILE A 52 -4.45 1.62 0.14
C ILE A 52 -4.77 1.39 -1.33
N LEU A 53 -5.91 0.79 -1.63
CA LEU A 53 -6.43 0.66 -2.98
C LEU A 53 -7.36 1.84 -3.27
N PRO A 54 -7.01 2.73 -4.21
CA PRO A 54 -7.92 3.78 -4.66
C PRO A 54 -9.25 3.18 -5.15
N GLY A 55 -10.38 3.76 -4.75
CA GLY A 55 -11.71 3.37 -5.24
C GLY A 55 -12.44 2.25 -4.47
N ILE A 56 -11.80 1.58 -3.50
CA ILE A 56 -12.49 0.68 -2.54
C ILE A 56 -12.58 1.33 -1.15
N ILE A 57 -12.65 2.66 -1.12
CA ILE A 57 -13.06 3.40 0.08
C ILE A 57 -14.57 3.62 -0.04
N PRO A 58 -15.41 3.05 0.86
CA PRO A 58 -16.83 3.37 0.87
C PRO A 58 -16.99 4.87 1.10
N GLY A 59 -17.36 5.63 0.07
CA GLY A 59 -17.66 7.06 0.14
C GLY A 59 -16.84 8.00 -0.75
N VAL A 60 -15.79 7.53 -1.44
CA VAL A 60 -15.05 8.35 -2.42
C VAL A 60 -15.49 7.95 -3.83
N ARG A 61 -16.31 8.79 -4.47
CA ARG A 61 -16.68 8.62 -5.88
C ARG A 61 -15.48 8.96 -6.76
N GLN A 62 -15.18 8.09 -7.73
CA GLN A 62 -14.23 8.38 -8.80
C GLN A 62 -15.01 9.07 -9.93
N ASP A 63 -15.32 10.34 -9.75
CA ASP A 63 -15.99 11.14 -10.77
C ASP A 63 -15.28 12.46 -11.06
N GLU A 64 -13.95 12.53 -10.96
CA GLU A 64 -13.18 13.65 -11.54
C GLU A 64 -11.86 13.15 -12.19
N ALA A 65 -12.02 12.60 -13.39
CA ALA A 65 -10.98 12.60 -14.42
C ALA A 65 -11.69 12.82 -15.77
N HIS A 66 -12.25 14.03 -15.94
CA HIS A 66 -12.70 14.54 -17.23
C HIS A 66 -11.69 15.59 -17.68
N GLY A 67 -11.27 15.51 -18.93
CA GLY A 67 -10.09 16.15 -19.48
C GLY A 67 -10.14 17.67 -19.54
N GLU A 68 -8.96 18.26 -19.56
CA GLU A 68 -8.72 19.54 -20.23
C GLU A 68 -8.02 19.19 -21.56
N ASP A 69 -8.82 19.19 -22.63
CA ASP A 69 -8.36 19.36 -24.00
C ASP A 69 -7.97 20.84 -24.19
N ASP A 70 -6.74 21.12 -24.65
CA ASP A 70 -6.39 22.28 -25.49
C ASP A 70 -5.16 21.96 -26.36
#